data_AF-A0A2T6BN43-F1
#
_entry.id   AF-A0A2T6BN43-F1
#
_cell.length_a   1.000
_cell.length_b   1.000
_cell.length_c   1.000
_cell.angle_alpha   90.00
_cell.angle_beta   90.00
_cell.angle_gamma   90.00
#
_symmetry.space_group_name_H-M   'P 1'
#
loop_
_entity.id
_entity.type
_entity.pdbx_description
1 polymer ?
#
loop_
_entity_poly.entity_id
_entity_poly.type
_entity_poly.pdbx_seq_one_letter_code
_entity_poly.pdbx_strand_id
1 'polypeptide(L)'
;MSAQKYLAFKPTELGKTEFMIQEFKDFIAKGNVMDMAVGIIIGAAFTAIVSSLVGDLINPIIALFTGGIDFSGWFYVLGEGEFASIEAATEAGVAVFAIGRFVMAIINFLIIAFVVFMLVKMVNRVKEASEKKEEAPAEEEPAGPTQEELLANILAELKKS
;
A
#
# COMPACT_ATOMS: atom_id res chain seq x y z
N MET A 1 30.81 -29.16 60.60
CA MET A 1 30.89 -29.64 59.21
C MET A 1 29.64 -29.22 58.46
N SER A 2 29.82 -28.34 57.47
CA SER A 2 29.01 -28.11 56.26
C SER A 2 27.49 -27.99 56.37
N ALA A 3 27.04 -26.80 56.78
CA ALA A 3 25.77 -26.20 56.36
C ALA A 3 25.95 -25.39 55.05
N GLN A 4 26.71 -25.91 54.09
CA GLN A 4 27.13 -25.18 52.90
C GLN A 4 26.77 -25.92 51.61
N LYS A 5 25.51 -26.35 51.54
CA LYS A 5 24.90 -26.83 50.30
C LYS A 5 23.49 -26.23 50.14
N TYR A 6 23.37 -24.94 50.42
CA TYR A 6 22.27 -24.14 49.89
C TYR A 6 22.48 -24.03 48.39
N LEU A 7 21.76 -24.87 47.65
CA LEU A 7 21.50 -24.72 46.23
C LEU A 7 20.71 -23.41 46.05
N ALA A 8 21.40 -22.29 46.08
CA ALA A 8 20.91 -21.05 45.52
C ALA A 8 20.84 -21.27 43.99
N PHE A 9 19.67 -21.72 43.53
CA PHE A 9 19.26 -21.56 42.15
C PHE A 9 19.46 -20.08 41.79
N LYS A 10 20.50 -19.76 41.00
CA LYS A 10 20.72 -18.42 40.48
C LYS A 10 19.63 -18.13 39.45
N PRO A 11 18.72 -17.18 39.67
CA PRO A 11 17.81 -16.73 38.64
C PRO A 11 18.56 -15.73 37.74
N THR A 12 19.47 -16.22 36.90
CA THR A 12 20.20 -15.39 35.91
C THR A 12 19.65 -15.57 34.50
N GLU A 13 18.33 -15.53 34.35
CA GLU A 13 17.64 -15.55 33.05
C GLU A 13 16.41 -14.61 33.06
N LEU A 14 16.47 -13.49 33.80
CA LEU A 14 15.40 -12.48 33.87
C LEU A 14 15.73 -11.17 33.12
N GLY A 15 16.92 -11.06 32.52
CA GLY A 15 17.38 -9.85 31.81
C GLY A 15 17.39 -9.91 30.29
N LYS A 16 17.08 -11.07 29.67
CA LYS A 16 17.16 -11.23 28.20
C LYS A 16 15.95 -10.66 27.46
N THR A 17 14.78 -10.61 28.09
CA THR A 17 13.54 -10.13 27.46
C THR A 17 13.52 -8.62 27.32
N GLU A 18 13.96 -7.87 28.34
CA GLU A 18 14.10 -6.41 28.30
C GLU A 18 15.13 -5.99 27.23
N PHE A 19 16.22 -6.73 27.09
CA PHE A 19 17.28 -6.49 26.11
C PHE A 19 16.78 -6.65 24.67
N MET A 20 16.06 -7.74 24.37
CA MET A 20 15.51 -7.98 23.02
C MET A 20 14.41 -6.96 22.65
N ILE A 21 13.58 -6.54 23.61
CA ILE A 21 12.56 -5.50 23.37
C ILE A 21 13.21 -4.14 23.11
N GLN A 22 14.31 -3.81 23.79
CA GLN A 22 15.07 -2.59 23.53
C GLN A 22 15.76 -2.64 22.16
N GLU A 23 16.42 -3.75 21.81
CA GLU A 23 17.02 -3.94 20.48
C GLU A 23 15.98 -3.87 19.36
N PHE A 24 14.77 -4.41 19.59
CA PHE A 24 13.66 -4.33 18.65
C PHE A 24 13.13 -2.90 18.49
N LYS A 25 13.00 -2.15 19.59
CA LYS A 25 12.64 -0.72 19.56
C LYS A 25 13.69 0.08 18.77
N ASP A 26 14.97 -0.16 19.03
CA ASP A 26 16.07 0.53 18.34
C ASP A 26 16.15 0.14 16.85
N PHE A 27 15.80 -1.09 16.51
CA PHE A 27 15.70 -1.56 15.13
C PHE A 27 14.55 -0.88 14.36
N ILE A 28 13.36 -0.79 14.97
CA ILE A 28 12.19 -0.13 14.37
C ILE A 28 12.36 1.39 14.33
N ALA A 29 13.05 1.98 15.31
CA ALA A 29 13.34 3.41 15.37
C ALA A 29 14.32 3.88 14.27
N LYS A 30 14.94 2.97 13.51
CA LYS A 30 15.57 3.32 12.24
C LYS A 30 14.48 3.81 11.28
N GLY A 31 14.35 5.13 11.13
CA GLY A 31 13.24 5.80 10.46
C GLY A 31 12.80 5.20 9.11
N ASN A 32 13.72 4.66 8.33
CA ASN A 32 13.41 3.99 7.06
C ASN A 32 12.46 2.77 7.19
N VAL A 33 12.50 2.04 8.32
CA VAL A 33 11.64 0.86 8.53
C VAL A 33 10.23 1.26 8.93
N MET A 34 10.07 2.29 9.76
CA MET A 34 8.76 2.76 10.21
C MET A 34 7.96 3.34 9.04
N ASP A 35 8.58 4.22 8.23
CA ASP A 35 7.90 4.84 7.09
C ASP A 35 7.52 3.80 6.03
N MET A 36 8.39 2.81 5.80
CA MET A 36 8.09 1.69 4.90
C MET A 36 6.94 0.83 5.44
N ALA A 37 6.91 0.54 6.74
CA ALA A 37 5.84 -0.25 7.36
C ALA A 37 4.48 0.46 7.24
N VAL A 38 4.43 1.76 7.51
CA VAL A 38 3.23 2.57 7.35
C VAL A 38 2.78 2.59 5.89
N GLY A 39 3.71 2.77 4.95
CA GLY A 39 3.42 2.74 3.51
C GLY A 39 2.81 1.41 3.04
N ILE A 40 3.32 0.27 3.51
CA ILE A 40 2.80 -1.06 3.15
C ILE A 40 1.39 -1.27 3.75
N ILE A 41 1.19 -0.92 5.02
CA ILE A 41 -0.10 -1.08 5.70
C ILE A 41 -1.18 -0.23 5.02
N ILE A 42 -0.87 1.04 4.74
CA ILE A 42 -1.78 1.94 4.04
C ILE A 42 -2.01 1.45 2.61
N GLY A 43 -0.97 0.99 1.90
CA GLY A 43 -1.09 0.44 0.56
C GLY A 43 -2.00 -0.79 0.49
N ALA A 44 -1.90 -1.71 1.46
CA ALA A 44 -2.75 -2.89 1.56
C ALA A 44 -4.22 -2.50 1.84
N ALA A 45 -4.45 -1.60 2.79
CA ALA A 45 -5.79 -1.10 3.11
C ALA A 45 -6.42 -0.35 1.92
N PHE A 46 -5.65 0.49 1.24
CA PHE A 46 -6.09 1.21 0.05
C PHE A 46 -6.46 0.25 -1.09
N THR A 47 -5.64 -0.77 -1.33
CA THR A 47 -5.92 -1.81 -2.33
C THR A 47 -7.23 -2.54 -2.01
N ALA A 48 -7.49 -2.87 -0.74
CA ALA A 48 -8.73 -3.50 -0.31
C ALA A 48 -9.96 -2.59 -0.56
N ILE A 49 -9.86 -1.30 -0.27
CA ILE A 49 -10.92 -0.31 -0.55
C ILE A 49 -11.20 -0.23 -2.05
N VAL A 50 -10.17 -0.13 -2.88
CA VAL A 50 -10.33 -0.07 -4.33
C VAL A 50 -10.92 -1.37 -4.87
N SER A 51 -10.47 -2.52 -4.36
CA SER A 51 -11.01 -3.82 -4.74
C SER A 51 -12.50 -3.95 -4.41
N SER A 52 -12.93 -3.46 -3.24
CA SER A 52 -14.35 -3.44 -2.85
C SER A 52 -15.14 -2.45 -3.70
N LEU A 53 -14.63 -1.24 -3.95
CA LEU A 53 -15.28 -0.28 -4.85
C LEU A 53 -15.53 -0.89 -6.23
N VAL A 54 -14.54 -1.59 -6.79
CA VAL A 54 -14.70 -2.23 -8.09
C VAL A 54 -15.63 -3.45 -8.02
N GLY A 55 -15.36 -4.38 -7.11
CA GLY A 55 -16.10 -5.63 -7.00
C GLY A 55 -17.56 -5.46 -6.55
N ASP A 56 -17.81 -4.59 -5.58
CA ASP A 56 -19.10 -4.48 -4.91
C ASP A 56 -19.98 -3.35 -5.46
N LEU A 57 -19.39 -2.33 -6.11
CA LEU A 57 -20.14 -1.19 -6.64
C LEU A 57 -20.06 -1.10 -8.17
N ILE A 58 -18.87 -1.14 -8.76
CA ILE A 58 -18.72 -0.97 -10.21
C ILE A 58 -19.16 -2.22 -10.99
N ASN A 59 -18.76 -3.42 -10.55
CA ASN A 59 -19.09 -4.66 -11.26
C ASN A 59 -20.60 -4.92 -11.35
N PRO A 60 -21.42 -4.71 -10.30
CA PRO A 60 -22.87 -4.82 -10.42
C PRO A 60 -23.47 -3.82 -11.42
N ILE A 61 -22.96 -2.60 -11.45
CA ILE A 61 -23.40 -1.58 -12.41
C ILE A 61 -23.06 -2.03 -13.84
N ILE A 62 -21.82 -2.47 -14.07
CA ILE A 62 -21.40 -3.00 -15.37
C ILE A 62 -22.28 -4.20 -15.76
N ALA A 63 -22.52 -5.13 -14.84
CA ALA A 63 -23.36 -6.30 -15.08
C ALA A 63 -24.81 -5.92 -15.45
N LEU A 64 -25.38 -4.88 -14.84
CA LEU A 64 -26.70 -4.38 -15.23
C LEU A 64 -26.74 -3.85 -16.66
N PHE A 65 -25.68 -3.15 -17.10
CA PHE A 65 -25.60 -2.59 -18.46
C PHE A 65 -25.20 -3.61 -19.52
N THR A 66 -24.34 -4.57 -19.18
CA THR A 66 -23.90 -5.62 -20.11
C THR A 66 -24.88 -6.79 -20.17
N GLY A 67 -25.85 -6.86 -19.27
CA GLY A 67 -26.79 -7.99 -19.18
C GLY A 67 -26.19 -9.20 -18.47
N GLY A 68 -25.20 -9.00 -17.60
CA GLY A 68 -24.54 -10.05 -16.84
C GLY A 68 -23.56 -10.86 -17.68
N ILE A 69 -22.89 -10.22 -18.65
CA ILE A 69 -21.82 -10.89 -19.41
C ILE A 69 -20.75 -11.34 -18.43
N ASP A 70 -20.70 -12.64 -18.19
CA ASP A 70 -19.70 -13.30 -17.39
C ASP A 70 -19.02 -14.37 -18.23
N PHE A 71 -17.70 -14.19 -18.41
CA PHE A 71 -16.88 -15.15 -19.13
C PHE A 71 -16.30 -16.20 -18.20
N SER A 72 -16.50 -16.11 -16.87
CA SER A 72 -15.86 -16.99 -15.87
C SER A 72 -16.10 -18.49 -16.12
N GLY A 73 -17.26 -18.83 -16.68
CA GLY A 73 -17.66 -20.20 -17.03
C GLY A 73 -16.99 -20.75 -18.30
N TRP A 74 -16.14 -20.00 -18.99
CA TRP A 74 -15.36 -20.53 -20.11
C TRP A 74 -14.17 -21.31 -19.59
N PHE A 75 -14.22 -22.63 -19.75
CA PHE A 75 -13.12 -23.51 -19.39
C PHE A 75 -12.96 -24.64 -20.41
N TYR A 76 -11.76 -25.19 -20.44
CA TYR A 76 -11.44 -26.39 -21.19
C TYR A 76 -10.95 -27.49 -20.25
N VAL A 77 -11.59 -28.65 -20.29
CA VAL A 77 -11.24 -29.81 -19.45
C VAL A 77 -10.03 -30.51 -20.05
N LEU A 78 -9.02 -30.80 -19.22
CA LEU A 78 -7.77 -31.45 -19.66
C LEU A 78 -7.76 -32.97 -19.47
N GLY A 79 -8.77 -33.51 -18.79
CA GLY A 79 -8.96 -34.95 -18.60
C GLY A 79 -10.18 -35.49 -19.35
N GLU A 80 -10.55 -36.72 -19.02
CA GLU A 80 -11.77 -37.36 -19.55
C GLU A 80 -13.00 -36.92 -18.75
N GLY A 81 -14.10 -36.66 -19.47
CA GLY A 81 -15.39 -36.29 -18.90
C GLY A 81 -15.87 -34.89 -19.32
N GLU A 82 -17.18 -34.74 -19.43
CA GLU A 82 -17.83 -33.43 -19.57
C GLU A 82 -18.32 -32.98 -18.19
N PHE A 83 -17.97 -31.76 -17.81
CA PHE A 83 -18.36 -31.17 -16.54
C PHE A 83 -19.19 -29.91 -16.80
N ALA A 84 -20.23 -29.70 -16.00
CA ALA A 84 -21.12 -28.56 -16.13
C ALA A 84 -20.50 -27.25 -15.62
N SER A 85 -19.46 -27.33 -14.77
CA SER A 85 -18.76 -26.17 -14.23
C SER A 85 -17.31 -26.49 -13.87
N ILE A 86 -16.52 -25.45 -13.64
CA ILE A 86 -15.13 -25.55 -13.15
C ILE A 86 -15.12 -26.22 -11.77
N GLU A 87 -16.09 -25.89 -10.90
CA GLU A 87 -16.21 -26.49 -9.58
C GLU A 87 -16.44 -28.00 -9.67
N ALA A 88 -17.35 -28.44 -10.54
CA ALA A 88 -17.64 -29.86 -10.75
C ALA A 88 -16.41 -30.64 -11.27
N ALA A 89 -15.65 -30.04 -12.19
CA ALA A 89 -14.39 -30.62 -12.67
C ALA A 89 -13.32 -30.70 -11.57
N THR A 90 -13.24 -29.66 -10.74
CA THR A 90 -12.27 -29.58 -9.63
C THR A 90 -12.58 -30.59 -8.52
N GLU A 91 -13.85 -30.76 -8.16
CA GLU A 91 -14.32 -31.76 -7.19
C GLU A 91 -14.07 -33.19 -7.67
N ALA A 92 -14.19 -33.44 -8.97
CA ALA A 92 -13.83 -34.71 -9.59
C ALA A 92 -12.31 -34.94 -9.70
N GLY A 93 -11.49 -33.98 -9.27
CA GLY A 93 -10.03 -34.05 -9.34
C GLY A 93 -9.47 -33.89 -10.76
N VAL A 94 -10.27 -33.37 -11.70
CA VAL A 94 -9.88 -33.19 -13.09
C VAL A 94 -9.34 -31.77 -13.31
N ALA A 95 -8.19 -31.68 -13.98
CA ALA A 95 -7.59 -30.40 -14.30
C ALA A 95 -8.39 -29.66 -15.37
N VAL A 96 -8.54 -28.35 -15.21
CA VAL A 96 -9.30 -27.46 -16.10
C VAL A 96 -8.51 -26.19 -16.42
N PHE A 97 -8.45 -25.81 -17.69
CA PHE A 97 -8.02 -24.49 -18.13
C PHE A 97 -9.18 -23.50 -18.03
N ALA A 98 -9.23 -22.74 -16.93
CA ALA A 98 -10.22 -21.70 -16.68
C ALA A 98 -9.88 -20.37 -17.38
N ILE A 99 -9.85 -20.38 -18.72
CA ILE A 99 -9.54 -19.18 -19.55
C ILE A 99 -10.49 -18.03 -19.23
N GLY A 100 -11.75 -18.34 -18.97
CA GLY A 100 -12.78 -17.41 -18.57
C GLY A 100 -12.43 -16.59 -17.34
N ARG A 101 -11.99 -17.26 -16.27
CA ARG A 101 -11.55 -16.61 -15.02
C ARG A 101 -10.35 -15.71 -15.25
N PHE A 102 -9.43 -16.10 -16.13
CA PHE A 102 -8.27 -15.29 -16.47
C PHE A 102 -8.66 -14.01 -17.23
N VAL A 103 -9.53 -14.11 -18.24
CA VAL A 103 -10.05 -12.95 -18.96
C VAL A 103 -10.80 -12.01 -18.01
N MET A 104 -11.63 -12.55 -17.12
CA MET A 104 -12.32 -11.77 -16.10
C MET A 104 -11.33 -11.07 -15.15
N ALA A 105 -10.23 -11.73 -14.76
CA ALA A 105 -9.20 -11.10 -13.95
C ALA A 105 -8.52 -9.92 -14.67
N ILE A 106 -8.25 -10.03 -15.98
CA ILE A 106 -7.72 -8.93 -16.79
C ILE A 106 -8.70 -7.76 -16.84
N ILE A 107 -9.99 -8.03 -17.10
CA ILE A 107 -11.03 -7.00 -17.14
C ILE A 107 -11.11 -6.27 -15.79
N ASN A 108 -11.18 -7.01 -14.68
CA ASN A 108 -11.20 -6.43 -13.35
C ASN A 108 -9.95 -5.58 -13.06
N PHE A 109 -8.77 -6.04 -13.46
CA PHE A 109 -7.53 -5.29 -13.31
C PHE A 109 -7.57 -3.96 -14.08
N LEU A 110 -8.05 -3.96 -15.32
CA LEU A 110 -8.19 -2.74 -16.12
C LEU A 110 -9.19 -1.75 -15.49
N ILE A 111 -10.29 -2.25 -14.93
CA ILE A 111 -11.28 -1.42 -14.22
C ILE A 111 -10.64 -0.81 -12.96
N ILE A 112 -9.94 -1.60 -12.15
CA ILE A 112 -9.22 -1.14 -10.96
C ILE A 112 -8.20 -0.05 -11.34
N ALA A 113 -7.37 -0.30 -12.35
CA ALA A 113 -6.38 0.65 -12.82
C ALA A 113 -7.03 1.98 -13.27
N PHE A 114 -8.15 1.90 -13.98
CA PHE A 114 -8.90 3.07 -14.41
C PHE A 114 -9.50 3.87 -13.24
N VAL A 115 -10.07 3.17 -12.25
CA VAL A 115 -10.64 3.80 -11.05
C VAL A 115 -9.56 4.47 -10.20
N VAL A 116 -8.42 3.79 -9.97
CA VAL A 116 -7.27 4.38 -9.26
C VAL A 116 -6.76 5.62 -9.98
N PHE A 117 -6.64 5.56 -11.31
CA PHE A 117 -6.26 6.71 -12.12
C PHE A 117 -7.23 7.89 -11.95
N MET A 118 -8.54 7.64 -11.95
CA MET A 118 -9.53 8.69 -11.68
C MET A 118 -9.38 9.29 -10.28
N LEU A 119 -9.16 8.47 -9.24
CA LEU A 119 -8.97 8.95 -7.88
C LEU A 119 -7.72 9.83 -7.75
N VAL A 120 -6.59 9.39 -8.30
CA VAL A 120 -5.34 10.18 -8.30
C VAL A 120 -5.54 11.48 -9.07
N LYS A 121 -6.21 11.44 -10.24
CA LYS A 121 -6.53 12.64 -11.01
C LYS A 121 -7.41 13.62 -10.23
N MET A 122 -8.38 13.12 -9.46
CA MET A 122 -9.25 13.95 -8.63
C MET A 122 -8.46 14.61 -7.50
N VAL A 123 -7.60 13.87 -6.81
CA VAL A 123 -6.73 14.41 -5.75
C VAL A 123 -5.79 15.47 -6.32
N ASN A 124 -5.14 15.21 -7.46
CA ASN A 124 -4.26 16.17 -8.12
C ASN A 124 -5.03 17.44 -8.53
N ARG A 125 -6.24 17.31 -9.08
CA ARG A 125 -7.09 18.45 -9.44
C ARG A 125 -7.50 19.29 -8.22
N VAL A 126 -7.81 18.65 -7.09
CA VAL A 126 -8.15 19.37 -5.85
C VAL A 126 -6.92 20.12 -5.32
N LYS A 127 -5.74 19.49 -5.36
CA LYS A 127 -4.48 20.11 -4.95
C LYS A 127 -4.13 21.33 -5.82
N GLU A 128 -4.24 21.20 -7.13
CA GLU A 128 -4.05 22.32 -8.07
C GLU A 128 -5.06 23.44 -7.82
N ALA A 129 -6.31 23.11 -7.47
CA ALA A 129 -7.34 24.10 -7.16
C ALA A 129 -7.12 24.82 -5.82
N SER A 130 -6.46 24.19 -4.83
CA SER A 130 -6.06 24.84 -3.59
C SER A 130 -4.85 25.74 -3.77
N GLU A 131 -3.83 25.30 -4.51
CA GLU A 131 -2.61 26.08 -4.78
C GLU A 131 -2.95 27.34 -5.61
N LYS A 132 -3.87 27.22 -6.57
CA LYS A 132 -4.34 28.36 -7.39
C LYS A 132 -5.19 29.39 -6.63
N LYS A 133 -5.62 29.07 -5.41
CA LYS A 133 -6.39 29.98 -4.54
C LYS A 133 -5.50 30.78 -3.60
N GLU A 134 -4.27 30.34 -3.37
CA GLU A 134 -3.20 31.10 -2.70
C GLU A 134 -2.52 32.11 -3.63
N GLU A 135 -2.73 32.02 -4.94
CA GLU A 135 -2.33 33.02 -5.95
C GLU A 135 -3.40 34.10 -6.23
N ALA A 136 -4.38 34.30 -5.33
CA ALA A 136 -5.04 35.61 -5.29
C ALA A 136 -3.94 36.62 -4.94
N PRO A 137 -3.73 37.70 -5.72
CA PRO A 137 -2.51 38.49 -5.65
C PRO A 137 -2.32 39.00 -4.23
N ALA A 138 -1.44 38.31 -3.50
CA ALA A 138 -0.80 38.89 -2.34
C ALA A 138 -0.10 40.12 -2.90
N GLU A 139 -0.52 41.30 -2.44
CA GLU A 139 0.33 42.48 -2.49
C GLU A 139 1.75 42.05 -2.15
N GLU A 140 2.67 42.35 -3.05
CA GLU A 140 4.09 42.03 -2.96
C GLU A 140 4.64 42.59 -1.64
N GLU A 141 4.57 41.83 -0.55
CA GLU A 141 5.51 42.00 0.54
C GLU A 141 6.84 41.44 0.04
N PRO A 142 7.91 42.26 0.01
CA PRO A 142 9.15 41.89 -0.65
C PRO A 142 9.69 40.61 -0.01
N ALA A 143 9.83 39.56 -0.83
CA ALA A 143 10.47 38.33 -0.44
C ALA A 143 11.78 38.67 0.28
N GLY A 144 11.90 38.24 1.54
CA GLY A 144 13.15 38.36 2.28
C GLY A 144 14.29 37.76 1.46
N PRO A 145 15.53 38.27 1.64
CA PRO A 145 16.64 37.94 0.75
C PRO A 145 16.82 36.43 0.65
N THR A 146 16.97 35.97 -0.59
CA THR A 146 17.17 34.57 -0.92
C THR A 146 18.43 34.03 -0.23
N GLN A 147 18.51 32.70 -0.03
CA GLN A 147 19.69 32.09 0.61
C GLN A 147 20.99 32.44 -0.13
N GLU A 148 20.92 32.60 -1.45
CA GLU A 148 22.05 33.03 -2.28
C GLU A 148 22.47 34.47 -1.97
N GLU A 149 21.51 35.39 -1.75
CA GLU A 149 21.79 36.77 -1.33
C GLU A 149 22.34 36.86 0.10
N LEU A 150 21.85 36.02 1.02
CA LEU A 150 22.40 35.92 2.37
C LEU A 150 23.85 35.42 2.36
N LEU A 151 24.15 34.40 1.55
CA LEU A 151 25.52 33.90 1.39
C LEU A 151 26.43 34.93 0.71
N ALA A 152 25.93 35.66 -0.28
CA ALA A 152 26.67 36.75 -0.92
C ALA A 152 26.98 37.90 0.06
N ASN A 153 26.02 38.27 0.90
CA ASN A 153 26.19 39.28 1.95
C ASN A 153 27.22 38.84 3.00
N ILE A 154 27.15 37.59 3.46
CA ILE A 154 28.13 37.02 4.41
C ILE A 154 29.54 37.02 3.81
N LEU A 155 29.70 36.62 2.54
CA LEU A 155 30.99 36.63 1.85
C LEU A 155 31.57 38.05 1.71
N ALA A 156 30.72 39.02 1.41
CA ALA A 156 31.13 40.42 1.28
C ALA A 156 31.59 41.01 2.64
N GLU A 157 30.88 40.70 3.73
CA GLU A 157 31.24 41.11 5.09
C GLU A 157 32.59 40.52 5.54
N LEU A 158 32.85 39.23 5.22
CA LEU A 158 34.09 38.55 5.58
C LEU A 158 35.32 39.06 4.81
N LYS A 159 35.17 39.53 3.58
CA LYS A 159 36.29 40.14 2.82
C LYS A 159 36.67 41.54 3.29
N LYS A 160 35.80 42.18 4.07
CA LYS A 160 36.01 43.52 4.61
C LYS A 160 36.69 43.50 5.99
N SER A 161 36.75 42.33 6.64
CA SER A 161 37.50 42.06 7.87
C SER A 161 38.89 41.50 7.54
#